data_AF-A0A2M9BPG1-F1
#
_entry.id   AF-A0A2M9BPG1-F1
#
_cell.length_a   1.000
_cell.length_b   1.000
_cell.length_c   1.000
_cell.angle_alpha   90.00
_cell.angle_beta   90.00
_cell.angle_gamma   90.00
#
_symmetry.space_group_name_H-M   'P 1'
#
loop_
_entity.id
_entity.type
_entity.pdbx_description
1 polymer ?
#
loop_
_entity_poly.entity_id
_entity_poly.type
_entity_poly.pdbx_seq_one_letter_code
_entity_poly.pdbx_strand_id
1 'polypeptide(L)'
;MLSLDKVFGDWFADDAISFVELEAGTRDHLERLRKGNDKDRFADLITATEARYEAYFGQRSQGSTARSGGKGATLTQAAARQQLLDWLVGAGREYVNYKLKDKAQRLRFYPSGADEYHQADYPEWPGLLERYDKALVELGGTFEADFKTVYTQYRDALLGAFKAQTGQKKAQADARVGTRAERDLLTRQLSRNARQLGLIFDEQPGQALTYFDKKFFNQHRPAPAATEA
;
A
#
# COMPACT_ATOMS: atom_id res chain seq x y z
N MET A 1 -22.19 33.21 23.24
CA MET A 1 -22.19 31.82 23.74
C MET A 1 -20.82 31.22 23.45
N LEU A 2 -20.16 30.63 24.45
CA LEU A 2 -18.82 30.04 24.30
C LEU A 2 -18.95 28.75 23.48
N SER A 3 -18.32 28.67 22.31
CA SER A 3 -18.37 27.46 21.47
C SER A 3 -17.23 26.54 21.88
N LEU A 4 -17.56 25.53 22.69
CA LEU A 4 -16.58 24.53 23.14
C LEU A 4 -15.99 23.75 21.97
N ASP A 5 -16.76 23.55 20.88
CA ASP A 5 -16.25 22.92 19.66
C ASP A 5 -15.12 23.72 19.00
N LYS A 6 -15.20 25.06 19.03
CA LYS A 6 -14.11 25.92 18.51
C LYS A 6 -12.88 25.88 19.40
N VAL A 7 -13.06 25.70 20.72
CA VAL A 7 -11.96 25.67 21.70
C VAL A 7 -11.27 24.30 21.73
N PHE A 8 -12.04 23.22 21.69
CA PHE A 8 -11.55 21.84 21.87
C PHE A 8 -11.47 21.03 20.57
N GLY A 9 -11.96 21.58 19.46
CA GLY A 9 -11.88 20.96 18.14
C GLY A 9 -10.44 20.68 17.68
N ASP A 10 -10.34 19.89 16.62
CA ASP A 10 -9.05 19.64 15.96
C ASP A 10 -8.78 20.76 14.95
N TRP A 11 -7.90 21.69 15.34
CA TRP A 11 -7.52 22.85 14.55
C TRP A 11 -6.65 22.50 13.34
N PHE A 12 -6.11 21.28 13.30
CA PHE A 12 -5.22 20.81 12.24
C PHE A 12 -5.85 19.69 11.40
N ALA A 13 -7.11 19.33 11.65
CA ALA A 13 -7.89 18.36 10.86
C ALA A 13 -8.38 18.96 9.54
N ASP A 14 -7.46 19.47 8.72
CA ASP A 14 -7.79 20.02 7.41
C ASP A 14 -7.29 19.09 6.31
N ASP A 15 -8.21 18.49 5.55
CA ASP A 15 -7.91 17.57 4.45
C ASP A 15 -7.16 18.23 3.27
N ALA A 16 -7.11 19.56 3.20
CA ALA A 16 -6.32 20.30 2.23
C ALA A 16 -4.82 20.38 2.58
N ILE A 17 -4.43 20.16 3.84
CA ILE A 17 -3.02 20.11 4.23
C ILE A 17 -2.40 18.85 3.64
N SER A 18 -1.45 19.04 2.72
CA SER A 18 -0.75 17.92 2.10
C SER A 18 0.14 17.18 3.10
N PHE A 19 0.45 15.91 2.82
CA PHE A 19 1.37 15.14 3.68
C PHE A 19 2.74 15.80 3.84
N VAL A 20 3.24 16.50 2.82
CA VAL A 20 4.53 17.19 2.84
C VAL A 20 4.48 18.39 3.77
N GLU A 21 3.40 19.16 3.73
CA GLU A 21 3.18 20.31 4.61
C GLU A 21 2.98 19.87 6.06
N LEU A 22 2.21 18.80 6.29
CA LEU A 22 2.00 18.25 7.63
C LEU A 22 3.32 17.69 8.21
N GLU A 23 4.15 17.03 7.40
CA GLU A 23 5.45 16.51 7.82
C GLU A 23 6.41 17.66 8.17
N ALA A 24 6.53 18.65 7.28
CA ALA A 24 7.38 19.81 7.47
C ALA A 24 6.95 20.64 8.68
N GLY A 25 5.65 20.92 8.81
CA GLY A 25 5.08 21.66 9.94
C GLY A 25 5.24 20.92 11.27
N THR A 26 5.08 19.59 11.30
CA THR A 26 5.28 18.81 12.52
C THR A 26 6.75 18.77 12.93
N ARG A 27 7.68 18.64 11.97
CA ARG A 27 9.14 18.71 12.26
C ARG A 27 9.55 20.08 12.78
N ASP A 28 9.10 21.15 12.13
CA ASP A 28 9.37 22.53 12.55
C ASP A 28 8.81 22.79 13.97
N HIS A 29 7.59 22.33 14.26
CA HIS A 29 7.01 22.39 15.60
C HIS A 29 7.87 21.67 16.65
N LEU A 30 8.29 20.43 16.37
CA LEU A 30 9.18 19.66 17.25
C LEU A 30 10.52 20.36 17.47
N GLU A 31 11.13 20.92 16.43
CA GLU A 31 12.38 21.68 16.54
C GLU A 31 12.22 22.93 17.40
N ARG A 32 11.12 23.66 17.25
CA ARG A 32 10.82 24.86 18.06
C ARG A 32 10.59 24.49 19.52
N LEU A 33 9.84 23.42 19.79
CA LEU A 33 9.66 22.91 21.15
C LEU A 33 11.00 22.54 21.77
N ARG A 34 11.85 21.79 21.07
CA ARG A 34 13.19 21.42 21.56
C ARG A 34 14.06 22.64 21.85
N LYS A 35 14.04 23.65 20.97
CA LYS A 35 14.78 24.91 21.16
C LYS A 35 14.30 25.72 22.37
N GLY A 36 13.01 25.69 22.68
CA GLY A 36 12.42 26.37 23.82
C GLY A 36 12.31 25.53 25.10
N ASN A 37 12.84 24.29 25.10
CA ASN A 37 12.68 23.33 26.19
C ASN A 37 13.62 23.61 27.39
N ASP A 38 13.61 24.84 27.89
CA ASP A 38 14.34 25.17 29.10
C ASP A 38 13.74 24.42 30.30
N LYS A 39 14.59 23.71 31.05
CA LYS A 39 14.22 22.91 32.23
C LYS A 39 13.13 21.86 31.95
N ASP A 40 13.15 21.26 30.76
CA ASP A 40 12.24 20.18 30.37
C ASP A 40 10.74 20.54 30.37
N ARG A 41 10.41 21.83 30.26
CA ARG A 41 9.03 22.35 30.23
C ARG A 41 8.14 21.73 29.15
N PHE A 42 8.73 21.23 28.06
CA PHE A 42 8.04 20.68 26.89
C PHE A 42 8.33 19.19 26.64
N ALA A 43 9.04 18.51 27.55
CA ALA A 43 9.43 17.10 27.35
C ALA A 43 8.23 16.21 26.99
N ASP A 44 7.12 16.32 27.73
CA ASP A 44 5.91 15.53 27.47
C ASP A 44 5.28 15.84 26.09
N LEU A 45 5.29 17.10 25.68
CA LEU A 45 4.76 17.52 24.37
C LEU A 45 5.63 16.97 23.24
N ILE A 46 6.94 17.01 23.40
CA ILE A 46 7.92 16.49 22.44
C ILE A 46 7.72 14.98 22.29
N THR A 47 7.77 14.22 23.38
CA THR A 47 7.62 12.75 23.36
C THR A 47 6.27 12.31 22.77
N ALA A 48 5.16 12.94 23.18
CA ALA A 48 3.85 12.59 22.65
C ALA A 48 3.74 12.88 21.14
N THR A 49 4.38 13.96 20.67
CA THR A 49 4.34 14.36 19.26
C THR A 49 5.27 13.50 18.40
N GLU A 50 6.45 13.14 18.90
CA GLU A 50 7.39 12.22 18.23
C GLU A 50 6.74 10.85 18.02
N ALA A 51 6.08 10.29 19.04
CA ALA A 51 5.40 9.01 18.90
C ALA A 51 4.32 9.02 17.81
N ARG A 52 3.56 10.13 17.69
CA ARG A 52 2.55 10.29 16.62
C ARG A 52 3.19 10.54 15.26
N TYR A 53 4.27 11.30 15.23
CA TYR A 53 5.04 11.58 14.04
C TYR A 53 5.64 10.29 13.45
N GLU A 54 6.24 9.43 14.29
CA GLU A 54 6.80 8.14 13.87
C GLU A 54 5.73 7.15 13.43
N ALA A 55 4.62 7.06 14.16
CA ALA A 55 3.49 6.21 13.76
C ALA A 55 2.97 6.60 12.37
N TYR A 56 2.90 7.90 12.08
CA TYR A 56 2.33 8.40 10.82
C TYR A 56 3.34 8.48 9.66
N PHE A 57 4.57 8.95 9.89
CA PHE A 57 5.58 9.14 8.83
C PHE A 57 6.68 8.08 8.80
N GLY A 58 6.88 7.30 9.88
CA GLY A 58 7.90 6.26 9.96
C GLY A 58 7.69 5.10 8.97
N GLN A 59 6.43 4.86 8.55
CA GLN A 59 6.07 3.86 7.53
C GLN A 59 6.58 4.23 6.12
N ARG A 60 6.95 5.51 5.87
CA ARG A 60 7.34 6.01 4.54
C ARG A 60 8.67 5.44 4.03
N SER A 61 9.60 5.06 4.92
CA SER A 61 10.88 4.44 4.51
C SER A 61 10.70 3.05 3.90
N GLN A 62 9.61 2.35 4.22
CA GLN A 62 9.23 1.06 3.64
C GLN A 62 8.58 1.20 2.25
N GLY A 63 7.99 2.37 1.95
CA GLY A 63 7.14 2.58 0.76
C GLY A 63 7.87 2.85 -0.55
N SER A 64 9.03 3.50 -0.53
CA SER A 64 9.85 3.66 -1.73
C SER A 64 10.40 2.32 -2.22
N THR A 65 10.84 1.47 -1.30
CA THR A 65 11.29 0.08 -1.57
C THR A 65 10.15 -0.78 -2.09
N ALA A 66 8.95 -0.69 -1.49
CA ALA A 66 7.76 -1.42 -1.95
C ALA A 66 7.26 -0.98 -3.35
N ARG A 67 7.40 0.31 -3.69
CA ARG A 67 6.98 0.83 -5.01
C ARG A 67 7.89 0.36 -6.13
N SER A 68 9.20 0.34 -5.91
CA SER A 68 10.17 -0.23 -6.85
C SER A 68 10.01 -1.75 -6.98
N GLY A 69 9.75 -2.46 -5.87
CA GLY A 69 9.40 -3.88 -5.87
C GLY A 69 8.15 -4.21 -6.67
N GLY A 70 7.11 -3.37 -6.63
CA GLY A 70 5.88 -3.59 -7.38
C GLY A 70 6.03 -3.50 -8.90
N LYS A 71 6.90 -2.62 -9.41
CA LYS A 71 7.20 -2.55 -10.86
C LYS A 71 7.96 -3.81 -11.31
N GLY A 72 8.94 -4.26 -10.52
CA GLY A 72 9.68 -5.50 -10.78
C GLY A 72 8.76 -6.72 -10.78
N ALA A 73 7.93 -6.87 -9.75
CA ALA A 73 6.99 -7.99 -9.62
C ALA A 73 5.97 -8.05 -10.77
N THR A 74 5.49 -6.90 -11.25
CA THR A 74 4.57 -6.85 -12.40
C THR A 74 5.24 -7.32 -13.70
N LEU A 75 6.50 -6.91 -13.93
CA LEU A 75 7.28 -7.37 -15.10
C LEU A 75 7.60 -8.87 -15.01
N THR A 76 8.03 -9.35 -13.84
CA THR A 76 8.30 -10.77 -13.60
C THR A 76 7.06 -11.63 -13.82
N GLN A 77 5.88 -11.17 -13.38
CA GLN A 77 4.63 -11.87 -13.60
C GLN A 77 4.24 -11.90 -15.08
N ALA A 78 4.35 -10.78 -15.79
CA ALA A 78 4.06 -10.73 -17.22
C ALA A 78 4.98 -11.70 -18.00
N ALA A 79 6.27 -11.73 -17.66
CA ALA A 79 7.23 -12.66 -18.25
C ALA A 79 6.90 -14.13 -17.91
N ALA A 80 6.60 -14.45 -16.65
CA ALA A 80 6.24 -15.80 -16.23
C ALA A 80 4.95 -16.30 -16.90
N ARG A 81 3.94 -15.42 -17.03
CA ARG A 81 2.70 -15.72 -17.75
C ARG A 81 2.99 -15.99 -19.23
N GLN A 82 3.78 -15.13 -19.87
CA GLN A 82 4.11 -15.28 -21.29
C GLN A 82 4.86 -16.59 -21.55
N GLN A 83 5.86 -16.93 -20.73
CA GLN A 83 6.61 -18.18 -20.86
C GLN A 83 5.73 -19.42 -20.74
N LEU A 84 4.83 -19.45 -19.74
CA LEU A 84 3.91 -20.55 -19.58
C LEU A 84 2.89 -20.62 -20.72
N LEU A 85 2.36 -19.48 -21.16
CA LEU A 85 1.45 -19.38 -22.29
C LEU A 85 2.10 -19.93 -23.57
N ASP A 86 3.27 -19.41 -23.94
CA ASP A 86 4.00 -19.81 -25.15
C ASP A 86 4.27 -21.32 -25.15
N TRP A 87 4.60 -21.88 -23.99
CA TRP A 87 4.76 -23.32 -23.84
C TRP A 87 3.43 -24.07 -23.98
N LEU A 88 2.37 -23.64 -23.29
CA LEU A 88 1.06 -24.30 -23.30
C LEU A 88 0.40 -24.29 -24.68
N VAL A 89 0.64 -23.28 -25.51
CA VAL A 89 0.04 -23.18 -26.86
C VAL A 89 0.95 -23.69 -27.98
N GLY A 90 2.26 -23.75 -27.74
CA GLY A 90 3.27 -24.26 -28.65
C GLY A 90 3.72 -25.67 -28.29
N ALA A 91 4.97 -25.81 -27.84
CA ALA A 91 5.63 -27.11 -27.62
C ALA A 91 4.84 -28.06 -26.69
N GLY A 92 4.23 -27.51 -25.63
CA GLY A 92 3.40 -28.27 -24.70
C GLY A 92 2.19 -28.91 -25.40
N ARG A 93 1.46 -28.13 -26.19
CA ARG A 93 0.29 -28.57 -26.94
C ARG A 93 0.65 -29.56 -28.04
N GLU A 94 1.70 -29.29 -28.79
CA GLU A 94 2.20 -30.19 -29.84
C GLU A 94 2.54 -31.55 -29.25
N TYR A 95 3.17 -31.58 -28.09
CA TYR A 95 3.51 -32.80 -27.39
C TYR A 95 2.28 -33.57 -26.89
N VAL A 96 1.31 -32.87 -26.30
CA VAL A 96 0.02 -33.46 -25.91
C VAL A 96 -0.69 -34.06 -27.12
N ASN A 97 -0.72 -33.35 -28.25
CA ASN A 97 -1.30 -33.85 -29.50
C ASN A 97 -0.54 -35.04 -30.10
N TYR A 98 0.78 -35.06 -29.93
CA TYR A 98 1.62 -36.15 -30.38
C TYR A 98 1.39 -37.42 -29.57
N LYS A 99 1.37 -37.31 -28.23
CA LYS A 99 1.20 -38.45 -27.32
C LYS A 99 -0.23 -38.97 -27.26
N LEU A 100 -1.22 -38.09 -27.20
CA LEU A 100 -2.63 -38.45 -27.09
C LEU A 100 -3.30 -38.37 -28.46
N LYS A 101 -3.56 -39.52 -29.06
CA LYS A 101 -4.29 -39.59 -30.34
C LYS A 101 -5.79 -39.38 -30.17
N ASP A 102 -6.33 -39.82 -29.03
CA ASP A 102 -7.74 -39.61 -28.69
C ASP A 102 -8.04 -38.13 -28.44
N LYS A 103 -9.04 -37.61 -29.16
CA LYS A 103 -9.52 -36.24 -29.00
C LYS A 103 -10.14 -36.03 -27.61
N ALA A 104 -10.85 -37.00 -27.06
CA ALA A 104 -11.52 -36.86 -25.76
C ALA A 104 -10.50 -36.70 -24.62
N GLN A 105 -9.36 -37.39 -24.70
CA GLN A 105 -8.25 -37.24 -23.76
C GLN A 105 -7.56 -35.87 -23.90
N ARG A 106 -7.35 -35.39 -25.12
CA ARG A 106 -6.77 -34.05 -25.36
C ARG A 106 -7.64 -32.92 -24.83
N LEU A 107 -8.95 -33.05 -24.93
CA LEU A 107 -9.90 -32.07 -24.38
C LEU A 107 -9.86 -31.97 -22.85
N ARG A 108 -9.22 -32.91 -22.14
CA ARG A 108 -8.96 -32.77 -20.69
C ARG A 108 -7.97 -31.66 -20.39
N PHE A 109 -7.01 -31.43 -21.29
CA PHE A 109 -6.02 -30.35 -21.19
C PHE A 109 -6.53 -29.05 -21.80
N TYR A 110 -7.29 -29.13 -22.90
CA TYR A 110 -7.73 -27.96 -23.68
C TYR A 110 -9.23 -28.07 -24.04
N PRO A 111 -10.16 -27.93 -23.07
CA PRO A 111 -11.60 -28.13 -23.32
C PRO A 111 -12.15 -27.19 -24.39
N SER A 112 -11.74 -25.92 -24.33
CA SER A 112 -12.13 -24.87 -25.29
C SER A 112 -11.03 -24.58 -26.32
N GLY A 113 -10.05 -25.48 -26.45
CA GLY A 113 -8.86 -25.26 -27.27
C GLY A 113 -7.78 -24.43 -26.56
N ALA A 114 -6.71 -24.09 -27.29
CA ALA A 114 -5.57 -23.36 -26.74
C ALA A 114 -5.86 -21.86 -26.50
N ASP A 115 -6.87 -21.33 -27.19
CA ASP A 115 -7.26 -19.92 -27.12
C ASP A 115 -7.78 -19.53 -25.72
N GLU A 116 -8.25 -20.50 -24.93
CA GLU A 116 -8.66 -20.27 -23.54
C GLU A 116 -7.51 -19.72 -22.69
N TYR A 117 -6.26 -20.15 -22.96
CA TYR A 117 -5.08 -19.67 -22.25
C TYR A 117 -4.67 -18.27 -22.72
N HIS A 118 -4.88 -17.94 -23.99
CA HIS A 118 -4.65 -16.60 -24.53
C HIS A 118 -5.61 -15.56 -23.94
N GLN A 119 -6.87 -15.94 -23.77
CA GLN A 119 -7.92 -15.07 -23.26
C GLN A 119 -8.00 -15.04 -21.73
N ALA A 120 -7.26 -15.93 -21.05
CA ALA A 120 -7.30 -16.05 -19.60
C ALA A 120 -6.84 -14.79 -18.87
N ASP A 121 -7.76 -14.20 -18.11
CA ASP A 121 -7.48 -13.12 -17.17
C ASP A 121 -6.84 -13.66 -15.87
N TYR A 122 -6.23 -12.75 -15.10
CA TYR A 122 -5.53 -13.07 -13.84
C TYR A 122 -6.26 -14.06 -12.90
N PRO A 123 -7.56 -13.88 -12.57
CA PRO A 123 -8.26 -14.77 -11.64
C PRO A 123 -8.54 -16.17 -12.21
N GLU A 124 -8.43 -16.37 -13.52
CA GLU A 124 -8.78 -17.62 -14.19
C GLU A 124 -7.60 -18.61 -14.18
N TRP A 125 -6.37 -18.09 -14.19
CA TRP A 125 -5.14 -18.89 -14.24
C TRP A 125 -5.06 -20.02 -13.20
N PRO A 126 -5.35 -19.81 -11.90
CA PRO A 126 -5.29 -20.90 -10.92
C PRO A 126 -6.16 -22.11 -11.29
N GLY A 127 -7.39 -21.89 -11.77
CA GLY A 127 -8.30 -22.95 -12.17
C GLY A 127 -7.87 -23.65 -13.48
N LEU A 128 -7.27 -22.90 -14.41
CA LEU A 128 -6.69 -23.46 -15.64
C LEU A 128 -5.51 -24.39 -15.32
N LEU A 129 -4.63 -23.97 -14.39
CA LEU A 129 -3.48 -24.76 -13.96
C LEU A 129 -3.92 -26.01 -13.20
N GLU A 130 -4.89 -25.89 -12.29
CA GLU A 130 -5.43 -27.05 -11.56
C GLU A 130 -6.03 -28.09 -12.50
N ARG A 131 -6.74 -27.65 -13.55
CA ARG A 131 -7.25 -28.56 -14.57
C ARG A 131 -6.14 -29.28 -15.32
N TYR A 132 -5.08 -28.55 -15.70
CA TYR A 132 -3.94 -29.14 -16.41
C TYR A 132 -3.17 -30.12 -15.51
N ASP A 133 -2.97 -29.78 -14.23
CA ASP A 133 -2.41 -30.66 -13.20
C ASP A 133 -3.22 -31.96 -13.10
N LYS A 134 -4.55 -31.84 -13.02
CA LYS A 134 -5.45 -33.00 -12.94
C LYS A 134 -5.34 -33.88 -14.18
N ALA A 135 -5.30 -33.29 -15.37
CA ALA A 135 -5.12 -34.03 -16.62
C ALA A 135 -3.75 -34.73 -16.66
N LEU A 136 -2.68 -34.10 -16.16
CA LEU A 136 -1.36 -34.72 -16.00
C LEU A 136 -1.35 -35.84 -14.96
N VAL A 137 -2.16 -35.80 -13.91
CA VAL A 137 -2.27 -36.91 -12.95
C VAL A 137 -3.02 -38.08 -13.58
N GLU A 138 -4.14 -37.81 -14.24
CA GLU A 138 -5.00 -38.85 -14.82
C GLU A 138 -4.40 -39.53 -16.06
N LEU A 139 -3.70 -38.76 -16.91
CA LEU A 139 -3.15 -39.24 -18.19
C LEU A 139 -1.62 -39.25 -18.20
N GLY A 140 -0.97 -38.89 -17.09
CA GLY A 140 0.47 -38.66 -16.99
C GLY A 140 1.36 -39.83 -17.34
N GLY A 141 0.85 -41.06 -17.28
CA GLY A 141 1.65 -42.26 -17.59
C GLY A 141 2.23 -42.26 -19.00
N THR A 142 1.63 -41.52 -19.94
CA THR A 142 2.08 -41.41 -21.33
C THR A 142 3.10 -40.31 -21.57
N PHE A 143 3.40 -39.48 -20.56
CA PHE A 143 4.29 -38.32 -20.65
C PHE A 143 5.58 -38.56 -19.87
N GLU A 144 6.69 -38.22 -20.51
CA GLU A 144 8.04 -38.30 -19.96
C GLU A 144 8.22 -37.33 -18.78
N ALA A 145 9.17 -37.67 -17.90
CA ALA A 145 9.49 -36.86 -16.73
C ALA A 145 9.93 -35.43 -17.09
N ASP A 146 10.70 -35.28 -18.18
CA ASP A 146 11.19 -33.97 -18.63
C ASP A 146 10.05 -33.03 -19.01
N PHE A 147 9.02 -33.54 -19.71
CA PHE A 147 7.83 -32.77 -20.06
C PHE A 147 7.12 -32.23 -18.81
N LYS A 148 6.90 -33.10 -17.82
CA LYS A 148 6.25 -32.73 -16.55
C LYS A 148 7.09 -31.73 -15.76
N THR A 149 8.41 -31.88 -15.82
CA THR A 149 9.36 -30.98 -15.13
C THR A 149 9.30 -29.59 -15.72
N VAL A 150 9.34 -29.46 -17.05
CA VAL A 150 9.24 -28.16 -17.74
C VAL A 150 7.91 -27.48 -17.43
N TYR A 151 6.79 -28.22 -17.48
CA TYR A 151 5.49 -27.69 -17.08
C TYR A 151 5.49 -27.19 -15.63
N THR A 152 5.97 -28.00 -14.70
CA THR A 152 6.01 -27.67 -13.26
C THR A 152 6.83 -26.41 -13.01
N GLN A 153 7.97 -26.26 -13.69
CA GLN A 153 8.81 -25.06 -13.60
C GLN A 153 8.05 -23.79 -14.02
N TYR A 154 7.38 -23.81 -15.18
CA TYR A 154 6.62 -22.64 -15.64
C TYR A 154 5.38 -22.35 -14.77
N ARG A 155 4.67 -23.40 -14.34
CA ARG A 155 3.54 -23.30 -13.42
C ARG A 155 3.95 -22.66 -12.10
N ASP A 156 5.01 -23.18 -11.47
CA ASP A 156 5.47 -22.71 -10.16
C ASP A 156 6.06 -21.29 -10.26
N ALA A 157 6.70 -20.94 -11.36
CA ALA A 157 7.14 -19.56 -11.63
C ALA A 157 5.95 -18.58 -11.68
N LEU A 158 4.86 -18.96 -12.37
CA LEU A 158 3.65 -18.12 -12.43
C LEU A 158 2.95 -18.01 -11.07
N LEU A 159 2.76 -19.12 -10.36
CA LEU A 159 2.15 -19.12 -9.03
C LEU A 159 3.00 -18.37 -8.00
N GLY A 160 4.33 -18.49 -8.10
CA GLY A 160 5.28 -17.71 -7.32
C GLY A 160 5.16 -16.21 -7.58
N ALA A 161 5.05 -15.81 -8.85
CA ALA A 161 4.84 -14.42 -9.23
C ALA A 161 3.49 -13.87 -8.72
N PHE A 162 2.42 -14.67 -8.75
CA PHE A 162 1.12 -14.30 -8.17
C PHE A 162 1.22 -14.04 -6.66
N LYS A 163 1.84 -14.98 -5.91
CA LYS A 163 2.07 -14.82 -4.47
C LYS A 163 2.87 -13.55 -4.17
N ALA A 164 3.95 -13.32 -4.92
CA ALA A 164 4.78 -12.13 -4.79
C ALA A 164 3.99 -10.84 -5.06
N GLN A 165 3.15 -10.81 -6.11
CA GLN A 165 2.32 -9.65 -6.42
C GLN A 165 1.31 -9.34 -5.30
N THR A 166 0.63 -10.36 -4.75
CA THR A 166 -0.28 -10.17 -3.61
C THR A 166 0.44 -9.70 -2.35
N GLY A 167 1.63 -10.24 -2.06
CA GLY A 167 2.46 -9.79 -0.94
C GLY A 167 2.93 -8.34 -1.11
N GLN A 168 3.30 -7.94 -2.34
CA GLN A 168 3.69 -6.57 -2.67
C GLN A 168 2.51 -5.60 -2.64
N LYS A 169 1.30 -5.98 -3.09
CA LYS A 169 0.10 -5.15 -2.95
C LYS A 169 -0.24 -4.88 -1.49
N LYS A 170 -0.09 -5.90 -0.63
CA LYS A 170 -0.23 -5.73 0.83
C LYS A 170 0.84 -4.78 1.37
N ALA A 171 2.11 -5.01 1.05
CA ALA A 171 3.20 -4.13 1.47
C ALA A 171 3.04 -2.68 0.97
N GLN A 172 2.51 -2.46 -0.24
CA GLN A 172 2.24 -1.12 -0.77
C GLN A 172 1.01 -0.45 -0.14
N ALA A 173 0.00 -1.24 0.25
CA ALA A 173 -1.12 -0.74 1.04
C ALA A 173 -0.65 -0.29 2.43
N ASP A 174 0.24 -1.09 3.04
CA ASP A 174 0.84 -0.81 4.35
C ASP A 174 1.87 0.33 4.31
N ALA A 175 2.49 0.59 3.14
CA ALA A 175 3.54 1.60 2.99
C ALA A 175 3.08 2.94 2.39
N ARG A 176 1.77 3.25 2.48
CA ARG A 176 1.30 4.63 2.40
C ARG A 176 1.78 5.40 3.66
N VAL A 177 1.69 6.73 3.66
CA VAL A 177 1.73 7.47 4.94
C VAL A 177 0.70 6.81 5.88
N GLY A 178 0.89 6.91 7.19
CA GLY A 178 0.03 6.24 8.18
C GLY A 178 -1.47 6.41 7.87
N THR A 179 -2.28 5.53 8.42
CA THR A 179 -3.73 5.49 8.23
C THR A 179 -4.39 6.84 8.53
N ARG A 180 -5.61 7.05 8.02
CA ARG A 180 -6.43 8.23 8.39
C ARG A 180 -6.58 8.35 9.91
N ALA A 181 -6.71 7.24 10.61
CA ALA A 181 -6.77 7.24 12.07
C ALA A 181 -5.48 7.77 12.70
N GLU A 182 -4.30 7.41 12.17
CA GLU A 182 -3.01 7.93 12.63
C GLU A 182 -2.83 9.41 12.29
N ARG A 183 -3.34 9.85 11.13
CA ARG A 183 -3.41 11.28 10.77
C ARG A 183 -4.24 12.04 11.80
N ASP A 184 -5.45 11.58 12.09
CA ASP A 184 -6.36 12.21 13.05
C ASP A 184 -5.74 12.25 14.46
N LEU A 185 -4.98 11.22 14.84
CA LEU A 185 -4.26 11.20 16.11
C LEU A 185 -3.11 12.21 16.14
N LEU A 186 -2.39 12.38 15.03
CA LEU A 186 -1.34 13.39 14.88
C LEU A 186 -1.91 14.81 14.93
N THR A 187 -2.95 15.12 14.15
CA THR A 187 -3.57 16.46 14.11
C THR A 187 -4.19 16.83 15.45
N ARG A 188 -4.86 15.88 16.13
CA ARG A 188 -5.35 16.07 17.50
C ARG A 188 -4.22 16.33 18.48
N GLN A 189 -3.07 15.67 18.34
CA GLN A 189 -1.92 15.93 19.18
C GLN A 189 -1.38 17.36 18.96
N LEU A 190 -1.26 17.81 17.71
CA LEU A 190 -0.89 19.20 17.40
C LEU A 190 -1.89 20.21 18.00
N SER A 191 -3.19 19.92 17.93
CA SER A 191 -4.25 20.73 18.57
C SER A 191 -4.12 20.76 20.09
N ARG A 192 -3.75 19.64 20.72
CA ARG A 192 -3.47 19.58 22.16
C ARG A 192 -2.25 20.41 22.52
N ASN A 193 -1.18 20.33 21.72
CA ASN A 193 0.02 21.12 21.94
C ASN A 193 -0.27 22.62 21.84
N ALA A 194 -1.08 23.04 20.86
CA ALA A 194 -1.48 24.44 20.71
C ALA A 194 -2.25 24.96 21.94
N ARG A 195 -3.16 24.16 22.48
CA ARG A 195 -3.87 24.48 23.72
C ARG A 195 -2.94 24.52 24.93
N GLN A 196 -2.08 23.53 25.08
CA GLN A 196 -1.14 23.45 26.20
C GLN A 196 -0.18 24.63 26.18
N LEU A 197 0.36 25.00 25.02
CA LEU A 197 1.20 26.18 24.85
C LEU A 197 0.43 27.48 25.16
N GLY A 198 -0.84 27.56 24.76
CA GLY A 198 -1.72 28.69 25.11
C GLY A 198 -1.93 28.83 26.63
N LEU A 199 -2.03 27.73 27.37
CA LEU A 199 -2.11 27.75 28.84
C LEU A 199 -0.76 28.10 29.47
N ILE A 200 0.32 27.57 28.91
CA ILE A 200 1.69 27.77 29.39
C ILE A 200 2.15 29.24 29.21
N PHE A 201 1.60 29.95 28.23
CA PHE A 201 1.86 31.35 27.93
C PHE A 201 0.57 32.18 27.96
N ASP A 202 -0.30 31.93 28.94
CA ASP A 202 -1.60 32.60 29.10
C ASP A 202 -1.50 34.13 29.16
N GLU A 203 -0.49 34.66 29.85
CA GLU A 203 -0.20 36.10 29.92
C GLU A 203 0.52 36.63 28.66
N GLN A 204 1.05 35.74 27.80
CA GLN A 204 1.85 36.08 26.62
C GLN A 204 1.50 35.21 25.41
N PRO A 205 0.24 35.23 24.91
CA PRO A 205 -0.24 34.32 23.87
C PRO A 205 0.53 34.44 22.54
N GLY A 206 1.17 35.59 22.29
CA GLY A 206 2.06 35.78 21.15
C GLY A 206 3.28 34.85 21.17
N GLN A 207 3.77 34.44 22.35
CA GLN A 207 4.88 33.50 22.49
C GLN A 207 4.47 32.06 22.16
N ALA A 208 3.26 31.63 22.53
CA ALA A 208 2.72 30.32 22.16
C ALA A 208 2.68 30.12 20.64
N LEU A 209 2.36 31.19 19.89
CA LEU A 209 2.32 31.16 18.44
C LEU A 209 3.70 31.00 17.78
N THR A 210 4.80 31.26 18.48
CA THR A 210 6.14 31.11 17.90
C THR A 210 6.56 29.66 17.72
N TYR A 211 5.87 28.74 18.39
CA TYR A 211 6.07 27.29 18.30
C TYR A 211 5.32 26.63 17.14
N PHE A 212 4.46 27.37 16.42
CA PHE A 212 3.79 26.90 15.21
C PHE A 212 4.07 27.87 14.06
N ASP A 213 4.66 27.38 12.98
CA ASP A 213 4.82 28.21 11.78
C ASP A 213 3.47 28.39 11.08
N LYS A 214 3.06 29.66 10.96
CA LYS A 214 1.83 30.09 10.29
C LYS A 214 1.78 29.62 8.82
N LYS A 215 2.93 29.39 8.18
CA LYS A 215 3.03 28.86 6.83
C LYS A 215 2.33 27.51 6.66
N PHE A 216 2.36 26.65 7.68
CA PHE A 216 1.83 25.30 7.56
C PHE A 216 0.43 25.14 8.14
N PHE A 217 -0.01 26.10 8.97
CA PHE A 217 -1.13 25.85 9.87
C PHE A 217 -2.20 26.96 9.96
N ASN A 218 -1.97 28.13 9.33
CA ASN A 218 -2.96 29.22 9.25
C ASN A 218 -3.59 29.39 7.85
N GLN A 219 -3.21 28.56 6.87
CA GLN A 219 -3.57 28.77 5.47
C GLN A 219 -4.91 28.16 5.06
N HIS A 220 -5.48 27.29 5.89
CA HIS A 220 -6.72 26.61 5.58
C HIS A 220 -7.73 26.83 6.71
N ARG A 221 -8.35 28.01 6.71
CA ARG A 221 -9.64 28.17 7.39
C ARG A 221 -10.70 27.61 6.43
N PRO A 222 -11.60 26.71 6.86
CA PRO A 222 -12.79 26.45 6.07
C PRO A 222 -13.50 27.80 5.88
N ALA A 223 -13.84 28.11 4.63
CA ALA A 223 -14.64 29.29 4.32
C ALA A 223 -15.88 29.27 5.25
N PRO A 224 -16.24 30.39 5.90
CA PRO A 224 -17.44 30.42 6.72
C PRO A 224 -18.60 29.95 5.84
N ALA A 225 -19.31 28.92 6.32
CA ALA A 225 -20.52 28.44 5.67
C ALA A 225 -21.38 29.67 5.36
N ALA A 226 -21.71 29.85 4.08
CA ALA A 226 -22.53 30.95 3.64
C ALA A 226 -23.81 30.93 4.49
N THR A 227 -23.97 31.94 5.33
CA THR A 227 -25.26 32.25 5.95
C THR A 227 -26.21 32.50 4.79
N GLU A 228 -27.12 31.56 4.55
CA GLU A 228 -28.31 31.78 3.75
C GLU A 228 -29.07 32.96 4.38
N ALA A 229 -29.17 34.04 3.62
CA ALA A 229 -30.01 35.19 3.87
C ALA A 229 -31.22 35.12 2.93
#